data_AF-A0A966AZW1-F1
#
_entry.id   AF-A0A966AZW1-F1
#
_cell.length_a   1.000
_cell.length_b   1.000
_cell.length_c   1.000
_cell.angle_alpha   90.00
_cell.angle_beta   90.00
_cell.angle_gamma   90.00
#
_symmetry.space_group_name_H-M   'P 1'
#
loop_
_entity.id
_entity.type
_entity.pdbx_description
1 polymer ?
#
loop_
_entity_poly.entity_id
_entity_poly.type
_entity_poly.pdbx_seq_one_letter_code
_entity_poly.pdbx_strand_id
1 'polypeptide(L)'
;MTSCLLAIIAGALYGLPVDVVEGSEPVPSETVKVGSIQFEPETKTIYLDGFMNLSGGFVEYLVNLPSANAHECLVAVDCDPANFQTALMLLDLKESRSPESNRDLGPLDDGDRVVIFLQFAVEDAEGRTLIRTIRAENCMINAPMEREMARCGFAFTGSGFMTIDPPPSAPEGTPPKEEFMARVTGELISLSHRPWAILDNPLALPYTDGDYFAYSDVLPKMRRNDQRDQPPSVRVILRKARSFEIDSSAVRMELPKLEASPADEAEEDR
;
A
#
# COMPACT_ATOMS: atom_id res chain seq x y z
N MET A 1 34.33 -0.10 7.80
CA MET A 1 33.07 -0.20 8.57
C MET A 1 32.18 1.03 8.40
N THR A 2 32.73 2.25 8.42
CA THR A 2 31.97 3.51 8.25
C THR A 2 31.25 3.64 6.91
N SER A 3 31.84 3.19 5.78
CA SER A 3 31.22 3.33 4.45
C SER A 3 30.03 2.39 4.22
N CYS A 4 30.05 1.17 4.76
CA CYS A 4 28.91 0.24 4.65
C CYS A 4 27.72 0.72 5.48
N LEU A 5 27.97 1.29 6.66
CA LEU A 5 26.91 1.86 7.50
C LEU A 5 26.24 3.05 6.81
N LEU A 6 27.02 3.92 6.16
CA LEU A 6 26.51 5.03 5.35
C LEU A 6 25.68 4.57 4.15
N ALA A 7 26.08 3.49 3.48
CA ALA A 7 25.32 2.91 2.36
C ALA A 7 23.99 2.29 2.83
N ILE A 8 23.96 1.62 4.00
CA ILE A 8 22.75 1.07 4.60
C ILE A 8 21.79 2.20 5.01
N ILE A 9 22.32 3.26 5.66
CA ILE A 9 21.53 4.43 6.05
C ILE A 9 20.95 5.14 4.81
N ALA A 10 21.77 5.31 3.76
CA ALA A 10 21.29 5.89 2.51
C ALA A 10 20.23 4.99 1.87
N GLY A 11 20.48 3.69 1.74
CA GLY A 11 19.50 2.73 1.19
C GLY A 11 18.16 2.80 1.91
N ALA A 12 18.17 2.78 3.26
CA ALA A 12 16.98 2.92 4.09
C ALA A 12 16.24 4.25 3.86
N LEU A 13 16.97 5.37 3.76
CA LEU A 13 16.39 6.69 3.49
C LEU A 13 15.78 6.79 2.08
N TYR A 14 16.36 6.09 1.11
CA TYR A 14 15.86 6.08 -0.27
C TYR A 14 14.75 5.04 -0.51
N GLY A 15 14.47 4.17 0.47
CA GLY A 15 13.46 3.11 0.38
C GLY A 15 13.95 1.82 -0.30
N LEU A 16 15.25 1.73 -0.58
CA LEU A 16 15.87 0.53 -1.16
C LEU A 16 15.76 -0.66 -0.18
N PRO A 17 15.79 -1.90 -0.69
CA PRO A 17 15.81 -3.08 0.16
C PRO A 17 16.99 -3.02 1.13
N VAL A 18 16.69 -3.14 2.43
CA VAL A 18 17.69 -3.30 3.48
C VAL A 18 17.50 -4.67 4.11
N ASP A 19 18.49 -5.53 3.93
CA ASP A 19 18.49 -6.88 4.48
C ASP A 19 19.39 -6.92 5.71
N VAL A 20 18.83 -7.37 6.84
CA VAL A 20 19.55 -7.56 8.10
C VAL A 20 19.45 -9.01 8.54
N VAL A 21 20.36 -9.44 9.42
CA VAL A 21 20.29 -10.78 10.00
C VAL A 21 19.06 -10.85 10.92
N GLU A 22 18.34 -11.96 10.89
CA GLU A 22 17.20 -12.20 11.78
C GLU A 22 17.58 -11.99 13.26
N GLY A 23 16.75 -11.23 13.97
CA GLY A 23 16.98 -10.82 15.37
C GLY A 23 17.86 -9.57 15.52
N SER A 24 18.33 -8.97 14.42
CA SER A 24 19.07 -7.69 14.42
C SER A 24 18.29 -6.52 13.84
N GLU A 25 17.05 -6.77 13.38
CA GLU A 25 16.13 -5.72 12.96
C GLU A 25 15.80 -4.75 14.10
N PRO A 26 15.53 -3.47 13.79
CA PRO A 26 15.07 -2.52 14.79
C PRO A 26 13.79 -3.02 15.46
N VAL A 27 13.85 -3.18 16.79
CA VAL A 27 12.69 -3.55 17.61
C VAL A 27 12.02 -2.27 18.09
N PRO A 28 10.69 -2.14 17.98
CA PRO A 28 9.96 -1.02 18.57
C PRO A 28 10.23 -0.93 20.08
N SER A 29 10.24 0.28 20.63
CA SER A 29 10.40 0.53 22.07
C SER A 29 9.13 0.13 22.82
N GLU A 30 8.28 1.10 23.17
CA GLU A 30 6.99 0.87 23.80
C GLU A 30 5.85 1.09 22.80
N THR A 31 5.00 0.08 22.65
CA THR A 31 3.83 0.15 21.76
C THR A 31 2.52 0.13 22.53
N VAL A 32 1.56 0.93 22.08
CA VAL A 32 0.16 0.90 22.50
C VAL A 32 -0.66 0.12 21.47
N LYS A 33 -1.61 -0.71 21.93
CA LYS A 33 -2.49 -1.46 21.02
C LYS A 33 -3.76 -0.68 20.68
N VAL A 34 -4.11 -0.65 19.39
CA VAL A 34 -5.40 -0.23 18.86
C VAL A 34 -6.02 -1.45 18.18
N GLY A 35 -6.73 -2.29 18.95
CA GLY A 35 -7.13 -3.62 18.49
C GLY A 35 -5.93 -4.54 18.27
N SER A 36 -5.79 -5.12 17.07
CA SER A 36 -4.62 -5.93 16.66
C SER A 36 -3.42 -5.08 16.20
N ILE A 37 -3.60 -3.78 16.03
CA ILE A 37 -2.59 -2.85 15.49
C ILE A 37 -1.73 -2.31 16.62
N GLN A 38 -0.42 -2.19 16.38
CA GLN A 38 0.54 -1.64 17.33
C GLN A 38 0.93 -0.22 16.90
N PHE A 39 0.91 0.72 17.83
CA PHE A 39 1.35 2.09 17.63
C PHE A 39 2.50 2.41 18.58
N GLU A 40 3.64 2.84 18.05
CA GLU A 40 4.79 3.31 18.82
C GLU A 40 4.74 4.85 18.94
N PRO A 41 4.44 5.40 20.14
CA PRO A 41 4.26 6.85 20.30
C PRO A 41 5.54 7.66 20.11
N GLU A 42 6.69 7.07 20.48
CA GLU A 42 7.99 7.75 20.42
C GLU A 42 8.38 8.11 18.99
N THR A 43 8.23 7.17 18.05
CA THR A 43 8.60 7.35 16.65
C THR A 43 7.41 7.74 15.77
N LYS A 44 6.18 7.69 16.32
CA LYS A 44 4.91 7.77 15.58
C LYS A 44 4.88 6.78 14.42
N THR A 45 4.99 5.50 14.76
CA THR A 45 4.98 4.40 13.78
C THR A 45 3.88 3.41 14.10
N ILE A 46 3.17 2.96 13.07
CA ILE A 46 2.14 1.92 13.14
C ILE A 46 2.73 0.64 12.57
N TYR A 47 2.41 -0.49 13.23
CA TYR A 47 2.76 -1.82 12.78
C TYR A 47 1.50 -2.68 12.66
N LEU A 48 1.34 -3.33 11.52
CA LEU A 48 0.33 -4.36 11.29
C LEU A 48 1.04 -5.65 10.89
N ASP A 49 0.67 -6.75 11.53
CA ASP A 49 1.13 -8.08 11.14
C ASP A 49 0.10 -8.69 10.18
N GLY A 50 0.59 -9.22 9.07
CA GLY A 50 -0.22 -9.82 8.01
C GLY A 50 0.59 -10.86 7.24
N PHE A 51 0.15 -11.16 6.02
CA PHE A 51 0.80 -12.13 5.17
C PHE A 51 0.81 -11.68 3.71
N MET A 52 1.86 -12.08 3.02
CA MET A 52 1.97 -11.86 1.58
C MET A 52 0.90 -12.68 0.89
N ASN A 53 0.07 -12.02 0.10
CA ASN A 53 -1.04 -12.63 -0.60
C ASN A 53 -0.73 -12.79 -2.10
N LEU A 54 0.00 -11.83 -2.70
CA LEU A 54 0.58 -11.94 -4.03
C LEU A 54 2.09 -11.71 -4.02
N SER A 55 2.83 -12.37 -4.90
CA SER A 55 4.27 -12.12 -5.14
C SER A 55 4.59 -11.77 -6.59
N GLY A 56 3.56 -11.63 -7.42
CA GLY A 56 3.66 -11.35 -8.84
C GLY A 56 2.26 -11.20 -9.43
N GLY A 57 2.17 -10.59 -10.61
CA GLY A 57 0.90 -10.30 -11.26
C GLY A 57 0.35 -8.92 -10.91
N PHE A 58 -0.87 -8.68 -11.35
CA PHE A 58 -1.56 -7.40 -11.25
C PHE A 58 -2.00 -7.09 -9.79
N VAL A 59 -1.90 -5.82 -9.36
CA VAL A 59 -2.20 -5.39 -7.98
C VAL A 59 -3.01 -4.09 -7.98
N GLU A 60 -4.17 -4.13 -7.35
CA GLU A 60 -5.02 -2.96 -7.09
C GLU A 60 -4.98 -2.47 -5.65
N TYR A 61 -4.63 -3.37 -4.73
CA TYR A 61 -4.61 -3.08 -3.30
C TYR A 61 -3.25 -3.43 -2.75
N LEU A 62 -2.59 -2.46 -2.10
CA LEU A 62 -1.33 -2.74 -1.41
C LEU A 62 -1.60 -3.57 -0.15
N VAL A 63 -2.62 -3.17 0.62
CA VAL A 63 -3.05 -3.88 1.82
C VAL A 63 -4.57 -3.96 1.85
N ASN A 64 -5.10 -5.13 2.16
CA ASN A 64 -6.54 -5.34 2.30
C ASN A 64 -6.92 -6.37 3.36
N LEU A 65 -8.21 -6.42 3.72
CA LEU A 65 -8.72 -7.56 4.50
C LEU A 65 -8.62 -8.87 3.69
N PRO A 66 -8.33 -10.02 4.33
CA PRO A 66 -8.19 -11.31 3.63
C PRO A 66 -9.38 -11.71 2.77
N SER A 67 -10.59 -11.28 3.13
CA SER A 67 -11.84 -11.61 2.41
C SER A 67 -12.15 -10.68 1.24
N ALA A 68 -11.41 -9.57 1.07
CA ALA A 68 -11.75 -8.51 0.12
C ALA A 68 -10.74 -8.45 -1.02
N ASN A 69 -11.20 -8.70 -2.25
CA ASN A 69 -10.42 -8.60 -3.49
C ASN A 69 -9.05 -9.29 -3.43
N ALA A 70 -9.02 -10.47 -2.80
CA ALA A 70 -7.79 -11.21 -2.54
C ALA A 70 -7.03 -11.67 -3.80
N HIS A 71 -7.58 -11.55 -5.00
CA HIS A 71 -6.87 -11.89 -6.23
C HIS A 71 -6.01 -10.75 -6.79
N GLU A 72 -6.14 -9.54 -6.21
CA GLU A 72 -5.47 -8.30 -6.67
C GLU A 72 -4.85 -7.52 -5.49
N CYS A 73 -4.60 -8.21 -4.37
CA CYS A 73 -4.09 -7.63 -3.13
C CYS A 73 -2.68 -8.14 -2.84
N LEU A 74 -1.71 -7.24 -2.62
CA LEU A 74 -0.34 -7.65 -2.30
C LEU A 74 -0.24 -8.27 -0.90
N VAL A 75 -0.71 -7.57 0.13
CA VAL A 75 -0.60 -8.01 1.54
C VAL A 75 -1.99 -8.06 2.17
N ALA A 76 -2.34 -9.21 2.74
CA ALA A 76 -3.56 -9.34 3.50
C ALA A 76 -3.29 -9.12 5.00
N VAL A 77 -4.11 -8.31 5.66
CA VAL A 77 -4.03 -8.01 7.09
C VAL A 77 -5.39 -8.22 7.74
N ASP A 78 -5.43 -9.04 8.78
CA ASP A 78 -6.62 -9.24 9.58
C ASP A 78 -6.69 -8.19 10.71
N CYS A 79 -7.38 -7.09 10.43
CA CYS A 79 -7.63 -6.04 11.41
C CYS A 79 -9.03 -5.48 11.25
N ASP A 80 -9.54 -4.81 12.29
CA ASP A 80 -10.75 -4.00 12.16
C ASP A 80 -10.38 -2.68 11.44
N PRO A 81 -10.99 -2.36 10.28
CA PRO A 81 -10.71 -1.13 9.53
C PRO A 81 -10.90 0.16 10.34
N ALA A 82 -11.85 0.20 11.28
CA ALA A 82 -12.04 1.37 12.13
C ALA A 82 -10.87 1.56 13.12
N ASN A 83 -10.29 0.46 13.60
CA ASN A 83 -9.06 0.51 14.40
C ASN A 83 -7.88 0.97 13.55
N PHE A 84 -7.81 0.56 12.26
CA PHE A 84 -6.77 1.03 11.34
C PHE A 84 -6.86 2.55 11.09
N GLN A 85 -8.05 3.07 10.78
CA GLN A 85 -8.26 4.51 10.65
C GLN A 85 -7.94 5.24 11.95
N THR A 86 -8.36 4.72 13.10
CA THR A 86 -8.05 5.31 14.42
C THR A 86 -6.53 5.36 14.67
N ALA A 87 -5.80 4.30 14.34
CA ALA A 87 -4.34 4.28 14.48
C ALA A 87 -3.67 5.34 13.58
N LEU A 88 -4.14 5.50 12.34
CA LEU A 88 -3.65 6.55 11.45
C LEU A 88 -3.92 7.96 11.98
N MET A 89 -5.05 8.19 12.66
CA MET A 89 -5.33 9.47 13.31
C MET A 89 -4.31 9.81 14.43
N LEU A 90 -3.74 8.80 15.10
CA LEU A 90 -2.68 9.01 16.12
C LEU A 90 -1.35 9.51 15.53
N LEU A 91 -1.20 9.49 14.19
CA LEU A 91 -0.06 10.07 13.49
C LEU A 91 -0.17 11.59 13.26
N ASP A 92 -1.27 12.23 13.70
CA ASP A 92 -1.59 13.64 13.46
C ASP A 92 -1.55 13.98 11.95
N LEU A 93 -2.19 13.15 11.14
CA LEU A 93 -2.31 13.34 9.70
C LEU A 93 -3.41 14.35 9.37
N LYS A 94 -3.10 15.28 8.47
CA LYS A 94 -4.10 16.04 7.73
C LYS A 94 -4.70 15.14 6.65
N GLU A 95 -6.01 14.95 6.72
CA GLU A 95 -6.79 14.23 5.72
C GLU A 95 -6.79 14.97 4.37
N SER A 96 -6.66 14.21 3.28
CA SER A 96 -6.91 14.66 1.91
C SER A 96 -8.38 14.42 1.57
N ARG A 97 -8.91 15.04 0.53
CA ARG A 97 -10.25 14.65 0.03
C ARG A 97 -10.33 13.14 -0.25
N SER A 98 -11.49 12.53 -0.07
CA SER A 98 -11.74 11.16 -0.56
C SER A 98 -12.13 11.18 -2.05
N PRO A 99 -11.73 10.19 -2.86
CA PRO A 99 -12.23 10.06 -4.23
C PRO A 99 -13.76 9.84 -4.27
N GLU A 100 -14.45 10.46 -5.22
CA GLU A 100 -15.91 10.27 -5.39
C GLU A 100 -16.23 8.93 -6.07
N SER A 101 -15.30 8.42 -6.88
CA SER A 101 -15.41 7.14 -7.59
C SER A 101 -14.03 6.64 -8.00
N ASN A 102 -13.97 5.43 -8.55
CA ASN A 102 -12.74 4.90 -9.16
C ASN A 102 -12.31 5.60 -10.46
N ARG A 103 -13.14 6.50 -10.99
CA ARG A 103 -12.84 7.32 -12.18
C ARG A 103 -12.58 8.78 -11.83
N ASP A 104 -12.50 9.10 -10.55
CA ASP A 104 -12.21 10.45 -10.09
C ASP A 104 -10.84 10.91 -10.63
N LEU A 105 -10.78 12.14 -11.13
CA LEU A 105 -9.60 12.76 -11.74
C LEU A 105 -9.01 13.89 -10.89
N GLY A 106 -9.63 14.22 -9.76
CA GLY A 106 -9.16 15.27 -8.88
C GLY A 106 -7.86 14.85 -8.18
N PRO A 107 -6.95 15.80 -7.90
CA PRO A 107 -5.72 15.48 -7.21
C PRO A 107 -6.00 15.10 -5.74
N LEU A 108 -5.14 14.26 -5.17
CA LEU A 108 -5.09 13.98 -3.73
C LEU A 108 -3.87 14.68 -3.13
N ASP A 109 -3.66 15.98 -3.35
CA ASP A 109 -2.42 16.71 -3.01
C ASP A 109 -2.52 17.58 -1.75
N ASP A 110 -3.68 17.64 -1.10
CA ASP A 110 -4.00 18.60 -0.06
C ASP A 110 -3.83 18.08 1.39
N GLY A 111 -3.48 16.81 1.58
CA GLY A 111 -3.23 16.20 2.89
C GLY A 111 -1.80 15.67 3.10
N ASP A 112 -1.58 15.05 4.26
CA ASP A 112 -0.31 14.42 4.59
C ASP A 112 -0.13 13.09 3.84
N ARG A 113 1.13 12.76 3.55
CA ARG A 113 1.51 11.46 2.98
C ARG A 113 1.90 10.47 4.07
N VAL A 114 1.54 9.22 3.84
CA VAL A 114 1.98 8.07 4.63
C VAL A 114 3.01 7.29 3.82
N VAL A 115 4.17 7.03 4.42
CA VAL A 115 5.16 6.10 3.84
C VAL A 115 4.92 4.73 4.45
N ILE A 116 4.94 3.72 3.59
CA ILE A 116 4.68 2.33 3.95
C ILE A 116 5.94 1.52 3.65
N PHE A 117 6.37 0.73 4.62
CA PHE A 117 7.41 -0.28 4.45
C PHE A 117 6.83 -1.66 4.67
N LEU A 118 7.34 -2.63 3.93
CA LEU A 118 7.09 -4.05 4.12
C LEU A 118 8.33 -4.67 4.72
N GLN A 119 8.15 -5.41 5.81
CA GLN A 119 9.20 -6.17 6.47
C GLN A 119 8.86 -7.66 6.43
N PHE A 120 9.75 -8.48 5.86
CA PHE A 120 9.52 -9.92 5.68
C PHE A 120 10.84 -10.69 5.58
N ALA A 121 10.76 -12.00 5.80
CA ALA A 121 11.91 -12.89 5.66
C ALA A 121 12.23 -13.17 4.19
N VAL A 122 13.53 -13.17 3.85
CA VAL A 122 14.09 -13.58 2.56
C VAL A 122 15.25 -14.54 2.80
N GLU A 123 15.57 -15.36 1.80
CA GLU A 123 16.76 -16.21 1.81
C GLU A 123 17.83 -15.59 0.90
N ASP A 124 19.07 -15.52 1.38
CA ASP A 124 20.20 -15.12 0.53
C ASP A 124 20.74 -16.27 -0.34
N ALA A 125 21.78 -15.99 -1.13
CA ALA A 125 22.39 -16.98 -2.02
C ALA A 125 23.02 -18.17 -1.28
N GLU A 126 23.36 -18.01 0.00
CA GLU A 126 23.89 -19.07 0.86
C GLU A 126 22.80 -19.78 1.68
N GLY A 127 21.53 -19.44 1.48
CA GLY A 127 20.38 -20.02 2.17
C GLY A 127 20.19 -19.53 3.61
N ARG A 128 20.78 -18.39 3.98
CA ARG A 128 20.56 -17.78 5.30
C ARG A 128 19.29 -16.94 5.27
N THR A 129 18.49 -17.02 6.33
CA THR A 129 17.34 -16.14 6.53
C THR A 129 17.81 -14.73 6.89
N LEU A 130 17.38 -13.75 6.09
CA LEU A 130 17.53 -12.33 6.34
C LEU A 130 16.14 -11.69 6.49
N ILE A 131 16.05 -10.61 7.26
CA ILE A 131 14.86 -9.77 7.35
C ILE A 131 15.05 -8.59 6.42
N ARG A 132 14.25 -8.56 5.35
CA ARG A 132 14.20 -7.45 4.41
C ARG A 132 13.22 -6.42 4.91
N THR A 133 13.64 -5.16 4.93
CA THR A 133 12.73 -4.00 5.02
C THR A 133 12.85 -3.20 3.73
N ILE A 134 11.73 -2.98 3.05
CA ILE A 134 11.68 -2.29 1.75
C ILE A 134 10.46 -1.37 1.72
N ARG A 135 10.57 -0.23 1.03
CA ARG A 135 9.43 0.67 0.85
C ARG A 135 8.41 0.06 -0.13
N ALA A 136 7.13 0.21 0.16
CA ALA A 136 6.05 -0.42 -0.61
C ALA A 136 6.05 -0.03 -2.10
N GLU A 137 6.33 1.22 -2.44
CA GLU A 137 6.43 1.65 -3.84
C GLU A 137 7.54 0.92 -4.61
N ASN A 138 8.64 0.54 -3.95
CA ASN A 138 9.73 -0.25 -4.55
C ASN A 138 9.34 -1.74 -4.72
N CYS A 139 8.20 -2.18 -4.18
CA CYS A 139 7.63 -3.50 -4.44
C CYS A 139 6.67 -3.51 -5.65
N MET A 140 6.44 -2.37 -6.29
CA MET A 140 5.48 -2.21 -7.38
C MET A 140 6.17 -1.77 -8.66
N ILE A 141 5.83 -2.39 -9.78
CA ILE A 141 6.15 -1.90 -11.11
C ILE A 141 4.95 -1.11 -11.63
N ASN A 142 5.19 0.13 -12.03
CA ASN A 142 4.27 0.92 -12.84
C ASN A 142 4.39 0.44 -14.29
N ALA A 143 3.37 -0.25 -14.79
CA ALA A 143 3.38 -0.84 -16.12
C ALA A 143 3.51 0.21 -17.24
N PRO A 144 2.74 1.32 -17.25
CA PRO A 144 2.91 2.36 -18.27
C PRO A 144 4.32 2.98 -18.36
N MET A 145 5.03 3.06 -17.23
CA MET A 145 6.37 3.66 -17.17
C MET A 145 7.52 2.63 -17.21
N GLU A 146 7.21 1.34 -17.20
CA GLU A 146 8.16 0.21 -17.15
C GLU A 146 9.24 0.36 -16.04
N ARG A 147 8.86 0.90 -14.89
CA ARG A 147 9.77 1.15 -13.76
C ARG A 147 9.05 1.02 -12.43
N GLU A 148 9.82 1.01 -11.34
CA GLU A 148 9.25 1.02 -10.00
C GLU A 148 8.30 2.21 -9.79
N MET A 149 7.26 2.02 -8.97
CA MET A 149 6.32 3.08 -8.62
C MET A 149 7.08 4.29 -8.04
N ALA A 150 6.72 5.49 -8.48
CA ALA A 150 7.32 6.70 -7.96
C ALA A 150 7.03 6.84 -6.45
N ARG A 151 7.98 7.40 -5.70
CA ARG A 151 7.90 7.52 -4.23
C ARG A 151 6.96 8.66 -3.84
N CYS A 152 5.66 8.50 -4.07
CA CYS A 152 4.65 9.52 -3.78
C CYS A 152 4.08 9.43 -2.36
N GLY A 153 4.29 8.31 -1.67
CA GLY A 153 3.54 7.98 -0.46
C GLY A 153 2.04 7.82 -0.74
N PHE A 154 1.28 7.54 0.31
CA PHE A 154 -0.17 7.32 0.22
C PHE A 154 -0.92 8.47 0.87
N ALA A 155 -2.01 8.93 0.25
CA ALA A 155 -2.89 9.94 0.79
C ALA A 155 -3.73 9.33 1.92
N PHE A 156 -3.83 10.00 3.06
CA PHE A 156 -4.84 9.66 4.05
C PHE A 156 -6.17 10.29 3.65
N THR A 157 -7.09 9.48 3.16
CA THR A 157 -8.39 9.90 2.62
C THR A 157 -9.55 9.61 3.57
N GLY A 158 -9.34 8.69 4.52
CA GLY A 158 -10.38 8.23 5.43
C GLY A 158 -11.49 7.43 4.73
N SER A 159 -12.15 6.58 5.50
CA SER A 159 -13.40 5.94 5.13
C SER A 159 -14.56 6.56 5.92
N GLY A 160 -15.74 6.55 5.29
CA GLY A 160 -16.95 7.15 5.84
C GLY A 160 -17.93 6.12 6.38
N PHE A 161 -19.03 6.63 6.93
CA PHE A 161 -20.21 5.85 7.28
C PHE A 161 -21.28 6.01 6.22
N MET A 162 -21.99 4.93 5.90
CA MET A 162 -23.15 4.97 5.00
C MET A 162 -24.28 4.14 5.59
N THR A 163 -25.52 4.61 5.41
CA THR A 163 -26.69 3.79 5.70
C THR A 163 -26.90 2.83 4.54
N ILE A 164 -26.86 1.52 4.82
CA ILE A 164 -27.03 0.46 3.83
C ILE A 164 -28.36 -0.25 4.08
N ASP A 165 -29.12 -0.45 3.01
CA ASP A 165 -30.31 -1.29 3.04
C ASP A 165 -29.96 -2.74 3.39
N PRO A 166 -30.82 -3.46 4.12
CA PRO A 166 -30.59 -4.87 4.40
C PRO A 166 -30.44 -5.68 3.09
N PRO A 167 -29.59 -6.73 3.07
CA PRO A 167 -29.43 -7.55 1.88
C PRO A 167 -30.75 -8.24 1.51
N PRO A 168 -30.97 -8.66 0.25
CA PRO A 168 -32.20 -9.32 -0.18
C PRO A 168 -32.55 -10.60 0.60
N SER A 169 -31.56 -11.20 1.26
CA SER A 169 -31.71 -12.39 2.11
C SER A 169 -32.12 -12.08 3.57
N ALA A 170 -32.21 -10.81 3.96
CA ALA A 170 -32.58 -10.43 5.32
C ALA A 170 -34.09 -10.64 5.58
N PRO A 171 -34.49 -10.87 6.85
CA PRO A 171 -35.90 -10.96 7.21
C PRO A 171 -36.69 -9.71 6.80
N GLU A 172 -37.95 -9.91 6.39
CA GLU A 172 -38.86 -8.81 6.07
C GLU A 172 -39.00 -7.84 7.26
N GLY A 173 -38.89 -6.53 6.99
CA GLY A 173 -38.93 -5.48 8.01
C GLY A 173 -37.58 -5.21 8.70
N THR A 174 -36.48 -5.85 8.28
CA THR A 174 -35.14 -5.47 8.76
C THR A 174 -34.86 -4.00 8.41
N PRO A 175 -34.50 -3.13 9.37
CA PRO A 175 -34.23 -1.74 9.07
C PRO A 175 -32.85 -1.57 8.41
N PRO A 176 -32.64 -0.51 7.60
CA PRO A 176 -31.31 -0.09 7.16
C PRO A 176 -30.39 0.16 8.35
N LYS A 177 -29.09 -0.07 8.16
CA LYS A 177 -28.08 0.09 9.20
C LYS A 177 -26.94 0.99 8.72
N GLU A 178 -26.49 1.88 9.59
CA GLU A 178 -25.26 2.64 9.36
C GLU A 178 -24.05 1.72 9.55
N GLU A 179 -23.23 1.63 8.52
CA GLU A 179 -22.01 0.83 8.49
C GLU A 179 -20.80 1.68 8.14
N PHE A 180 -19.66 1.35 8.75
CA PHE A 180 -18.38 1.93 8.37
C PHE A 180 -17.89 1.27 7.09
N MET A 181 -17.74 2.04 6.02
CA MET A 181 -17.67 1.47 4.67
C MET A 181 -16.44 0.61 4.41
N ALA A 182 -15.29 0.94 4.98
CA ALA A 182 -14.10 0.08 4.87
C ALA A 182 -14.29 -1.30 5.54
N ARG A 183 -15.21 -1.46 6.52
CA ARG A 183 -15.59 -2.80 7.03
C ARG A 183 -16.43 -3.58 6.03
N VAL A 184 -17.24 -2.88 5.25
CA VAL A 184 -18.14 -3.49 4.26
C VAL A 184 -17.37 -3.87 2.99
N THR A 185 -16.54 -2.96 2.48
CA THR A 185 -15.75 -3.21 1.26
C THR A 185 -14.45 -3.97 1.55
N GLY A 186 -13.97 -3.90 2.79
CA GLY A 186 -12.69 -4.47 3.23
C GLY A 186 -11.46 -3.69 2.74
N GLU A 187 -11.68 -2.51 2.16
CA GLU A 187 -10.66 -1.67 1.50
C GLU A 187 -9.81 -0.90 2.51
N LEU A 188 -8.51 -1.21 2.60
CA LEU A 188 -7.58 -0.52 3.51
C LEU A 188 -6.65 0.46 2.78
N ILE A 189 -5.80 -0.04 1.88
CA ILE A 189 -4.78 0.74 1.17
C ILE A 189 -4.84 0.42 -0.32
N SER A 190 -5.35 1.35 -1.12
CA SER A 190 -5.54 1.13 -2.56
C SER A 190 -4.44 1.75 -3.42
N LEU A 191 -4.17 1.10 -4.56
CA LEU A 191 -3.32 1.57 -5.65
C LEU A 191 -4.12 2.22 -6.78
N SER A 192 -5.44 2.01 -6.81
CA SER A 192 -6.42 2.72 -7.65
C SER A 192 -7.29 3.62 -6.77
N HIS A 193 -8.03 4.57 -7.36
CA HIS A 193 -8.91 5.41 -6.57
C HIS A 193 -10.09 4.60 -6.03
N ARG A 194 -10.28 4.61 -4.71
CA ARG A 194 -11.36 3.87 -4.03
C ARG A 194 -12.02 4.77 -2.98
N PRO A 195 -13.32 5.11 -3.15
CA PRO A 195 -14.01 6.04 -2.24
C PRO A 195 -14.00 5.63 -0.77
N TRP A 196 -13.87 4.33 -0.50
CA TRP A 196 -13.98 3.77 0.84
C TRP A 196 -12.65 3.26 1.40
N ALA A 197 -11.56 3.32 0.63
CA ALA A 197 -10.23 3.00 1.13
C ALA A 197 -9.74 4.08 2.10
N ILE A 198 -9.02 3.66 3.14
CA ILE A 198 -8.55 4.55 4.21
C ILE A 198 -7.29 5.29 3.76
N LEU A 199 -6.43 4.61 3.00
CA LEU A 199 -5.29 5.19 2.30
C LEU A 199 -5.43 4.96 0.80
N ASP A 200 -5.14 5.99 0.01
CA ASP A 200 -5.29 5.96 -1.45
C ASP A 200 -4.00 6.39 -2.15
N ASN A 201 -3.79 5.91 -3.37
CA ASN A 201 -2.62 6.24 -4.17
C ASN A 201 -2.86 7.56 -4.93
N PRO A 202 -2.09 8.63 -4.65
CA PRO A 202 -2.25 9.90 -5.34
C PRO A 202 -1.87 9.84 -6.84
N LEU A 203 -1.19 8.77 -7.26
CA LEU A 203 -0.84 8.53 -8.66
C LEU A 203 -1.80 7.55 -9.34
N ALA A 204 -2.91 7.17 -8.71
CA ALA A 204 -3.88 6.29 -9.35
C ALA A 204 -4.37 6.88 -10.69
N LEU A 205 -4.41 6.02 -11.70
CA LEU A 205 -5.03 6.35 -12.97
C LEU A 205 -6.53 6.03 -12.90
N PRO A 206 -7.37 6.70 -13.71
CA PRO A 206 -8.82 6.51 -13.71
C PRO A 206 -9.27 5.19 -14.39
N TYR A 207 -8.35 4.25 -14.59
CA TYR A 207 -8.66 2.94 -15.17
C TYR A 207 -9.18 2.00 -14.09
N THR A 208 -10.17 1.18 -14.46
CA THR A 208 -10.83 0.27 -13.52
C THR A 208 -9.93 -0.83 -13.01
N ASP A 209 -8.91 -1.16 -13.78
CA ASP A 209 -8.03 -2.32 -13.60
C ASP A 209 -6.61 -1.84 -13.32
N GLY A 210 -6.43 -0.64 -12.74
CA GLY A 210 -5.14 -0.03 -12.35
C GLY A 210 -3.96 -0.22 -13.31
N ASP A 211 -2.73 -0.03 -12.82
CA ASP A 211 -1.52 -0.01 -13.66
C ASP A 211 -0.28 -0.59 -12.95
N TYR A 212 -0.48 -1.22 -11.79
CA TYR A 212 0.62 -1.70 -10.96
C TYR A 212 0.72 -3.21 -10.93
N PHE A 213 1.94 -3.72 -10.99
CA PHE A 213 2.26 -5.13 -10.86
C PHE A 213 3.20 -5.36 -9.68
N ALA A 214 3.02 -6.47 -8.98
CA ALA A 214 3.94 -6.88 -7.93
C ALA A 214 5.34 -7.17 -8.51
N TYR A 215 6.36 -6.52 -7.97
CA TYR A 215 7.75 -6.70 -8.38
C TYR A 215 8.34 -7.96 -7.74
N SER A 216 8.21 -9.09 -8.42
CA SER A 216 8.55 -10.42 -7.89
C SER A 216 10.00 -10.57 -7.44
N ASP A 217 10.93 -9.79 -8.01
CA ASP A 217 12.37 -9.96 -7.73
C ASP A 217 12.76 -9.46 -6.33
N VAL A 218 11.98 -8.54 -5.76
CA VAL A 218 12.24 -7.98 -4.42
C VAL A 218 11.34 -8.58 -3.34
N LEU A 219 10.27 -9.26 -3.74
CA LEU A 219 9.26 -9.86 -2.87
C LEU A 219 9.66 -11.28 -2.40
N PRO A 220 9.10 -11.77 -1.28
CA PRO A 220 9.39 -13.13 -0.85
C PRO A 220 8.79 -14.13 -1.85
N LYS A 221 9.54 -15.20 -2.13
CA LYS A 221 9.05 -16.27 -3.00
C LYS A 221 7.85 -16.95 -2.34
N MET A 222 6.73 -17.01 -3.05
CA MET A 222 5.63 -17.89 -2.68
C MET A 222 6.10 -19.35 -2.76
N ARG A 223 5.96 -20.08 -1.65
CA ARG A 223 6.30 -21.50 -1.61
C ARG A 223 5.37 -22.29 -2.55
N ARG A 224 5.89 -23.29 -3.26
CA ARG A 224 5.13 -24.08 -4.24
C ARG A 224 3.99 -24.89 -3.57
N ASN A 225 3.09 -25.39 -4.42
CA ASN A 225 1.75 -25.99 -4.23
C ASN A 225 1.46 -26.86 -2.98
N ASP A 226 2.46 -27.29 -2.23
CA ASP A 226 2.41 -28.13 -1.04
C ASP A 226 2.46 -27.34 0.29
N GLN A 227 2.69 -26.02 0.24
CA GLN A 227 2.69 -25.11 1.40
C GLN A 227 1.87 -23.83 1.20
N ARG A 228 0.87 -23.84 0.29
CA ARG A 228 -0.07 -22.72 0.11
C ARG A 228 -0.82 -22.33 1.40
N ASP A 229 -0.85 -23.22 2.38
CA ASP A 229 -1.56 -23.00 3.65
C ASP A 229 -0.83 -22.06 4.61
N GLN A 230 0.41 -21.65 4.32
CA GLN A 230 1.17 -20.69 5.13
C GLN A 230 1.88 -19.66 4.24
N PRO A 231 1.18 -18.61 3.79
CA PRO A 231 1.80 -17.49 3.09
C PRO A 231 2.91 -16.84 3.92
N PRO A 232 3.96 -16.26 3.29
CA PRO A 232 5.02 -15.57 4.02
C PRO A 232 4.46 -14.48 4.95
N SER A 233 4.84 -14.48 6.22
CA SER A 233 4.48 -13.41 7.15
C SER A 233 5.11 -12.08 6.71
N VAL A 234 4.34 -11.01 6.83
CA VAL A 234 4.76 -9.65 6.48
C VAL A 234 4.32 -8.72 7.59
N ARG A 235 5.23 -7.85 8.02
CA ARG A 235 4.89 -6.70 8.86
C ARG A 235 4.80 -5.46 7.98
N VAL A 236 3.64 -4.81 8.00
CA VAL A 236 3.41 -3.51 7.36
C VAL A 236 3.74 -2.43 8.38
N ILE A 237 4.62 -1.52 8.01
CA ILE A 237 5.11 -0.44 8.88
C ILE A 237 4.71 0.89 8.24
N LEU A 238 3.95 1.72 8.95
CA LEU A 238 3.45 3.00 8.43
C LEU A 238 3.86 4.15 9.33
N ARG A 239 4.19 5.28 8.72
CA ARG A 239 4.38 6.55 9.42
C ARG A 239 4.15 7.73 8.50
N LYS A 240 3.94 8.90 9.09
CA LYS A 240 3.91 10.17 8.34
C LYS A 240 5.21 10.36 7.55
N ALA A 241 5.06 10.76 6.29
CA ALA A 241 6.18 11.04 5.40
C ALA A 241 6.95 12.27 5.87
N ARG A 242 8.26 12.25 5.68
CA ARG A 242 9.11 13.45 5.75
C ARG A 242 9.20 14.07 4.36
N SER A 243 9.43 15.38 4.29
CA SER A 243 9.41 16.14 3.04
C SER A 243 10.37 15.61 1.96
N PHE A 244 11.52 15.07 2.33
CA PHE A 244 12.51 14.54 1.38
C PHE A 244 12.21 13.11 0.90
N GLU A 245 11.24 12.43 1.50
CA GLU A 245 10.89 11.04 1.18
C GLU A 245 9.82 10.92 0.09
N ILE A 246 9.24 12.06 -0.29
CA ILE A 246 8.28 12.17 -1.37
C ILE A 246 9.01 12.76 -2.57
N ASP A 247 8.89 12.10 -3.71
CA ASP A 247 9.33 12.67 -4.97
C ASP A 247 8.44 13.88 -5.30
N SER A 248 9.02 15.07 -5.28
CA SER A 248 8.29 16.33 -5.53
C SER A 248 7.68 16.40 -6.93
N SER A 249 8.15 15.58 -7.87
CA SER A 249 7.56 15.47 -9.22
C SER A 249 6.42 14.46 -9.29
N ALA A 250 6.27 13.59 -8.27
CA ALA A 250 5.24 12.56 -8.22
C ALA A 250 3.93 13.11 -7.62
N VAL A 251 3.29 14.02 -8.37
CA VAL A 251 2.03 14.66 -7.96
C VAL A 251 0.82 13.99 -8.60
N ARG A 252 0.96 13.51 -9.84
CA ARG A 252 -0.03 12.74 -10.60
C ARG A 252 0.72 11.84 -11.58
N MET A 253 0.16 10.69 -11.95
CA MET A 253 0.78 9.87 -12.98
C MET A 253 0.77 10.61 -14.32
N GLU A 254 1.94 11.04 -14.78
CA GLU A 254 2.15 11.52 -16.13
C GLU A 254 2.53 10.32 -16.99
N LEU A 255 1.61 9.91 -17.88
CA LEU A 255 1.92 8.91 -18.89
C LEU A 255 3.06 9.45 -19.77
N PRO A 256 4.00 8.59 -20.20
CA PRO A 256 4.96 8.97 -21.23
C PRO A 256 4.23 9.58 -22.43
N LYS A 257 4.78 10.65 -23.01
CA LYS A 257 4.27 11.14 -24.29
C LYS A 257 4.39 10.00 -25.29
N LEU A 258 3.27 9.58 -25.88
CA LEU A 258 3.31 8.71 -27.05
C LEU A 258 4.20 9.40 -28.09
N GLU A 259 5.31 8.78 -28.47
CA GLU A 259 6.03 9.20 -29.65
C GLU A 259 5.06 9.10 -30.82
N ALA A 260 4.85 10.20 -31.55
CA ALA A 260 3.96 10.22 -32.71
C ALA A 260 4.36 9.07 -33.63
N SER A 261 3.41 8.18 -33.93
CA SER A 261 3.69 7.15 -34.91
C SER A 261 3.79 7.83 -36.28
N PRO A 262 4.55 7.29 -37.24
CA PRO A 262 4.57 7.80 -38.61
C PRO A 262 3.19 7.81 -39.29
N ALA A 263 2.18 7.13 -38.70
CA ALA A 263 0.81 7.14 -39.17
C ALA A 263 0.05 8.39 -38.70
N ASP A 264 0.41 8.98 -37.56
CA ASP A 264 -0.24 10.17 -37.00
C ASP A 264 0.20 11.45 -37.74
N GLU A 265 1.45 11.49 -38.23
CA GLU A 265 1.95 12.58 -39.08
C GLU A 265 1.30 12.60 -40.49
N ALA A 266 0.70 11.48 -40.92
CA ALA A 266 0.03 11.39 -42.22
C ALA A 266 -1.44 11.86 -42.20
N GLU A 267 -2.04 12.04 -41.01
CA GLU A 267 -3.40 12.55 -40.84
C GLU A 267 -3.46 14.07 -40.60
N GLU A 268 -2.39 14.71 -40.10
CA GLU A 268 -2.34 16.18 -39.96
C GLU A 268 -2.11 16.93 -41.28
N ASP A 269 -1.66 16.23 -42.33
CA ASP A 269 -1.42 16.78 -43.67
C ASP A 269 -2.62 16.62 -44.64
N ARG A 270 -3.84 16.36 -44.13
CA ARG A 270 -5.08 16.23 -44.93
C ARG A 270 -6.15 17.28 -44.64
#